data_AF-A0A225D7H8-F1
#
_entry.id   AF-A0A225D7H8-F1
#
_cell.length_a   1.000
_cell.length_b   1.000
_cell.length_c   1.000
_cell.angle_alpha   90.00
_cell.angle_beta   90.00
_cell.angle_gamma   90.00
#
_symmetry.space_group_name_H-M   'P 1'
#
loop_
_entity.id
_entity.type
_entity.pdbx_description
1 polymer ?
#
loop_
_entity_poly.entity_id
_entity_poly.type
_entity_poly.pdbx_seq_one_letter_code
_entity_poly.pdbx_strand_id
1 'polypeptide(L)'
;MHVPAHGTRWKALHDGLSSSLIAVVSVVRGLVFYLSGRPGTPLRALCIAAFDTLQVIRNGNRLSKRELNMLAVLLDFAARANAAFDHKGVCRCGRRVTPQLLEEAEIGASVAEYLRRLGNLEGGRPQSGGDRSQFQNVRFYREAVVRLSLGMVATAASGNQCLDEAIEATFGDGDLNLLFRIAMQCQIIDDVLDYSHDRPAGLPSFLTACQSLPQALELTRCAARGYADDRHLARAADVFPLRVALFHVSLCTRLVVSLRRWRAGACLGRPPAKRDD
;
A
#
# COMPACT_ATOMS: atom_id res chain seq x y z
N MET A 1 37.02 29.68 -2.23
CA MET A 1 35.90 29.99 -3.15
C MET A 1 34.61 29.47 -2.52
N HIS A 2 33.84 30.35 -1.86
CA HIS A 2 32.52 30.04 -1.34
C HIS A 2 31.48 30.25 -2.45
N VAL A 3 30.90 29.17 -2.98
CA VAL A 3 29.70 29.26 -3.81
C VAL A 3 28.54 29.72 -2.91
N PRO A 4 27.80 30.78 -3.26
CA PRO A 4 26.78 31.31 -2.36
C PRO A 4 25.61 30.33 -2.20
N ALA A 5 25.35 29.93 -0.96
CA ALA A 5 24.27 29.01 -0.55
C ALA A 5 22.84 29.53 -0.87
N HIS A 6 22.72 30.76 -1.39
CA HIS A 6 21.44 31.33 -1.79
C HIS A 6 20.84 30.68 -3.05
N GLY A 7 21.66 30.32 -4.05
CA GLY A 7 21.15 29.74 -5.31
C GLY A 7 20.56 28.34 -5.15
N THR A 8 21.12 27.53 -4.25
CA THR A 8 20.66 26.16 -3.98
C THR A 8 19.34 26.12 -3.24
N ARG A 9 19.09 27.07 -2.33
CA ARG A 9 17.85 27.16 -1.56
C ARG A 9 16.65 27.54 -2.41
N TRP A 10 16.82 28.48 -3.36
CA TRP A 10 15.74 28.88 -4.28
C TRP A 10 15.38 27.78 -5.26
N LYS A 11 16.37 27.06 -5.79
CA LYS A 11 16.15 25.89 -6.66
C LYS A 11 15.37 24.80 -5.92
N ALA A 12 15.77 24.45 -4.71
CA ALA A 12 15.07 23.44 -3.90
C ALA A 12 13.61 23.84 -3.57
N LEU A 13 13.35 25.12 -3.30
CA LEU A 13 11.99 25.63 -3.08
C LEU A 13 11.15 25.54 -4.36
N HIS A 14 11.70 25.94 -5.49
CA HIS A 14 11.03 25.86 -6.79
C HIS A 14 10.70 24.41 -7.17
N ASP A 15 11.66 23.50 -7.00
CA ASP A 15 11.49 22.07 -7.30
C ASP A 15 10.43 21.44 -6.38
N GLY A 16 10.37 21.84 -5.10
CA GLY A 16 9.34 21.39 -4.15
C GLY A 16 7.93 21.93 -4.46
N LEU A 17 7.81 23.18 -4.92
CA LEU A 17 6.54 23.75 -5.34
C LEU A 17 6.04 23.09 -6.63
N SER A 18 6.94 22.86 -7.58
CA SER A 18 6.65 22.15 -8.83
C SER A 18 6.17 20.73 -8.55
N SER A 19 6.89 19.96 -7.72
CA SER A 19 6.49 18.59 -7.36
C SER A 19 5.16 18.54 -6.62
N SER A 20 4.87 19.51 -5.75
CA SER A 20 3.59 19.64 -5.06
C SER A 20 2.44 19.89 -6.04
N LEU A 21 2.62 20.81 -6.99
CA LEU A 21 1.62 21.07 -8.03
C LEU A 21 1.39 19.84 -8.90
N ILE A 22 2.47 19.16 -9.29
CA ILE A 22 2.41 17.90 -10.04
C ILE A 22 1.55 16.88 -9.29
N ALA A 23 1.81 16.70 -7.99
CA ALA A 23 1.07 15.79 -7.13
C ALA A 23 -0.41 16.15 -6.99
N VAL A 24 -0.75 17.42 -6.81
CA VAL A 24 -2.15 17.86 -6.75
C VAL A 24 -2.88 17.52 -8.05
N VAL A 25 -2.28 17.80 -9.20
CA VAL A 25 -2.87 17.46 -10.50
C VAL A 25 -3.04 15.94 -10.65
N SER A 26 -2.05 15.16 -10.24
CA SER A 26 -2.14 13.68 -10.26
C SER A 26 -3.24 13.15 -9.34
N VAL A 27 -3.44 13.76 -8.16
CA VAL A 27 -4.55 13.42 -7.25
C VAL A 27 -5.89 13.72 -7.88
N VAL A 28 -6.06 14.89 -8.52
CA VAL A 28 -7.29 15.24 -9.23
C VAL A 28 -7.57 14.23 -10.35
N ARG A 29 -6.55 13.85 -11.13
CA ARG A 29 -6.68 12.83 -12.18
C ARG A 29 -7.09 11.47 -11.59
N GLY A 30 -6.44 11.01 -10.52
CA GLY A 30 -6.80 9.78 -9.83
C GLY A 30 -8.22 9.80 -9.25
N LEU A 31 -8.66 10.95 -8.73
CA LEU A 31 -10.02 11.13 -8.21
C LEU A 31 -11.07 11.01 -9.31
N VAL A 32 -10.82 11.56 -10.52
CA VAL A 32 -11.74 11.40 -11.66
C VAL A 32 -11.95 9.93 -12.00
N PHE A 33 -10.90 9.11 -11.95
CA PHE A 33 -11.00 7.66 -12.13
C PHE A 33 -11.86 7.02 -11.02
N TYR A 34 -11.58 7.33 -9.75
CA TYR A 34 -12.39 6.84 -8.63
C TYR A 34 -13.88 7.18 -8.76
N LEU A 35 -14.20 8.42 -9.10
CA LEU A 35 -15.57 8.89 -9.31
C LEU A 35 -16.24 8.21 -10.52
N SER A 36 -15.45 7.71 -11.47
CA SER A 36 -15.94 6.90 -12.60
C SER A 36 -16.17 5.42 -12.22
N GLY A 37 -16.01 5.07 -10.94
CA GLY A 37 -16.23 3.72 -10.41
C GLY A 37 -15.04 2.76 -10.55
N ARG A 38 -13.86 3.24 -10.98
CA ARG A 38 -12.64 2.43 -11.07
C ARG A 38 -11.39 3.29 -10.84
N PRO A 39 -10.54 2.99 -9.84
CA PRO A 39 -10.53 1.76 -9.06
C PRO A 39 -11.56 1.78 -7.93
N GLY A 40 -11.93 0.60 -7.42
CA GLY A 40 -13.02 0.47 -6.46
C GLY A 40 -12.79 1.06 -5.06
N THR A 41 -11.60 1.63 -4.78
CA THR A 41 -11.30 2.23 -3.48
C THR A 41 -10.48 3.52 -3.62
N PRO A 42 -10.63 4.47 -2.66
CA PRO A 42 -9.82 5.69 -2.63
C PRO A 42 -8.32 5.40 -2.54
N LEU A 43 -7.91 4.36 -1.82
CA LEU A 43 -6.51 3.97 -1.69
C LEU A 43 -5.88 3.63 -3.05
N ARG A 44 -6.59 2.88 -3.89
CA ARG A 44 -6.10 2.54 -5.23
C ARG A 44 -6.04 3.78 -6.13
N ALA A 45 -6.97 4.73 -5.97
CA ALA A 45 -6.92 6.00 -6.69
C ALA A 45 -5.70 6.84 -6.30
N LEU A 46 -5.32 6.82 -5.02
CA LEU A 46 -4.08 7.43 -4.55
C LEU A 46 -2.83 6.70 -5.09
N CYS A 47 -2.87 5.38 -5.26
CA CYS A 47 -1.79 4.66 -5.96
C CYS A 47 -1.63 5.15 -7.40
N ILE A 48 -2.72 5.32 -8.15
CA ILE A 48 -2.68 5.88 -9.51
C ILE A 48 -2.05 7.28 -9.50
N ALA A 49 -2.49 8.15 -8.58
CA ALA A 49 -1.94 9.49 -8.44
C ALA A 49 -0.43 9.46 -8.13
N ALA A 50 0.00 8.56 -7.25
CA ALA A 50 1.40 8.39 -6.90
C ALA A 50 2.25 7.98 -8.12
N PHE A 51 1.80 7.01 -8.91
CA PHE A 51 2.53 6.60 -10.12
C PHE A 51 2.53 7.68 -11.22
N ASP A 52 1.44 8.44 -11.40
CA ASP A 52 1.42 9.59 -12.33
C ASP A 52 2.39 10.69 -11.86
N THR A 53 2.46 10.96 -10.55
CA THR A 53 3.43 11.90 -9.98
C THR A 53 4.87 11.45 -10.22
N LEU A 54 5.17 10.18 -9.97
CA LEU A 54 6.51 9.63 -10.20
C LEU A 54 6.91 9.67 -11.67
N GLN A 55 5.98 9.38 -12.57
CA GLN A 55 6.23 9.46 -14.01
C GLN A 55 6.66 10.88 -14.42
N VAL A 56 5.96 11.91 -13.92
CA VAL A 56 6.31 13.30 -14.23
C VAL A 56 7.65 13.69 -13.61
N ILE A 57 7.91 13.30 -12.37
CA ILE A 57 9.17 13.63 -11.69
C ILE A 57 10.37 13.01 -12.44
N ARG A 58 10.25 11.75 -12.86
CA ARG A 58 11.36 10.99 -13.47
C ARG A 58 11.56 11.28 -14.95
N ASN A 59 10.47 11.37 -15.69
CA ASN A 59 10.49 11.36 -17.15
C ASN A 59 9.99 12.68 -17.76
N GLY A 60 9.53 13.62 -16.94
CA GLY A 60 9.04 14.94 -17.38
C GLY A 60 7.68 14.90 -18.09
N ASN A 61 7.08 13.72 -18.27
CA ASN A 61 5.79 13.53 -18.93
C ASN A 61 4.77 12.86 -18.00
N ARG A 62 3.48 13.01 -18.31
CA ARG A 62 2.39 12.35 -17.57
C ARG A 62 2.05 11.02 -18.18
N LEU A 63 1.49 10.13 -17.36
CA LEU A 63 0.81 8.95 -17.88
C LEU A 63 -0.39 9.40 -18.71
N SER A 64 -0.51 8.83 -19.90
CA SER A 64 -1.67 8.98 -20.78
C SER A 64 -2.93 8.44 -20.12
N LYS A 65 -4.10 8.84 -20.63
CA LYS A 65 -5.39 8.32 -20.14
C LYS A 65 -5.48 6.79 -20.28
N ARG A 66 -4.86 6.22 -21.32
CA ARG A 66 -4.80 4.77 -21.56
C ARG A 66 -4.00 4.08 -20.45
N GLU A 67 -2.82 4.59 -20.14
CA GLU A 67 -1.96 4.05 -19.07
C GLU A 67 -2.63 4.15 -17.70
N LEU A 68 -3.24 5.30 -17.37
CA LEU A 68 -3.97 5.45 -16.11
C LEU A 68 -5.15 4.48 -15.99
N ASN A 69 -5.90 4.26 -17.08
CA ASN A 69 -6.97 3.25 -17.10
C ASN A 69 -6.43 1.84 -16.89
N MET A 70 -5.32 1.49 -17.53
CA MET A 70 -4.64 0.22 -17.34
C MET A 70 -4.22 0.03 -15.88
N LEU A 71 -3.60 1.03 -15.25
CA LEU A 71 -3.24 0.97 -13.83
C LEU A 71 -4.48 0.77 -12.94
N ALA A 72 -5.58 1.44 -13.23
CA ALA A 72 -6.82 1.28 -12.48
C ALA A 72 -7.39 -0.14 -12.60
N VAL A 73 -7.35 -0.73 -13.80
CA VAL A 73 -7.75 -2.12 -14.06
C VAL A 73 -6.84 -3.10 -13.33
N LEU A 74 -5.52 -2.88 -13.36
CA LEU A 74 -4.52 -3.70 -12.68
C LEU A 74 -4.68 -3.68 -11.15
N LEU A 75 -4.92 -2.51 -10.55
CA LEU A 75 -5.13 -2.39 -9.11
C LEU A 75 -6.41 -3.11 -8.65
N ASP A 76 -7.49 -3.03 -9.44
CA ASP A 76 -8.70 -3.80 -9.17
C ASP A 76 -8.50 -5.30 -9.39
N PHE A 77 -7.69 -5.69 -10.39
CA PHE A 77 -7.32 -7.08 -10.62
C PHE A 77 -6.56 -7.67 -9.43
N ALA A 78 -5.47 -7.01 -9.01
CA ALA A 78 -4.65 -7.44 -7.89
C ALA A 78 -5.48 -7.60 -6.61
N ALA A 79 -6.35 -6.64 -6.32
CA ALA A 79 -7.22 -6.74 -5.16
C ALA A 79 -8.22 -7.90 -5.24
N ARG A 80 -8.75 -8.21 -6.43
CA ARG A 80 -9.65 -9.36 -6.62
C ARG A 80 -8.91 -10.69 -6.57
N ALA A 81 -7.67 -10.74 -7.04
CA ALA A 81 -6.80 -11.90 -6.90
C ALA A 81 -6.58 -12.20 -5.41
N ASN A 82 -6.17 -11.19 -4.62
CA ASN A 82 -6.03 -11.33 -3.17
C ASN A 82 -7.33 -11.77 -2.49
N ALA A 83 -8.47 -11.13 -2.81
CA ALA A 83 -9.76 -11.50 -2.24
C ALA A 83 -10.18 -12.94 -2.57
N ALA A 84 -9.81 -13.46 -3.76
CA ALA A 84 -10.07 -14.84 -4.13
C ALA A 84 -9.28 -15.83 -3.27
N PHE A 85 -8.03 -15.51 -2.92
CA PHE A 85 -7.22 -16.31 -1.99
C PHE A 85 -7.74 -16.23 -0.55
N ASP A 86 -8.37 -15.13 -0.16
CA ASP A 86 -8.98 -14.96 1.16
C ASP A 86 -10.38 -15.60 1.28
N HIS A 87 -10.90 -16.22 0.22
CA HIS A 87 -12.27 -16.68 0.12
C HIS A 87 -13.32 -15.60 0.45
N LYS A 88 -12.94 -14.31 0.38
CA LYS A 88 -13.85 -13.18 0.55
C LYS A 88 -14.76 -13.17 -0.69
N GLY A 89 -16.08 -13.26 -0.48
CA GLY A 89 -17.06 -13.42 -1.55
C GLY A 89 -16.90 -12.37 -2.66
N VAL A 90 -16.28 -12.74 -3.78
CA VAL A 90 -16.09 -11.84 -4.93
C VAL A 90 -17.36 -11.88 -5.78
N CYS A 91 -17.99 -10.73 -6.07
CA CYS A 91 -19.10 -10.70 -7.03
C CYS A 91 -18.64 -11.27 -8.38
N ARG A 92 -19.34 -12.30 -8.88
CA ARG A 92 -19.09 -12.93 -10.19
C ARG A 92 -19.11 -11.92 -11.35
N CYS A 93 -19.85 -10.83 -11.19
CA CYS A 93 -20.07 -9.77 -12.17
C CYS A 93 -18.78 -9.00 -12.56
N GLY A 94 -17.87 -8.74 -11.61
CA GLY A 94 -16.61 -8.03 -11.90
C GLY A 94 -15.57 -8.90 -12.61
N ARG A 95 -15.64 -10.23 -12.43
CA ARG A 95 -14.57 -11.18 -12.77
C ARG A 95 -14.31 -11.36 -14.28
N ARG A 96 -15.27 -11.01 -15.15
CA ARG A 96 -15.15 -11.18 -16.62
C ARG A 96 -14.56 -9.97 -17.34
N VAL A 97 -14.82 -8.76 -16.87
CA VAL A 97 -14.42 -7.52 -17.57
C VAL A 97 -12.92 -7.22 -17.39
N THR A 98 -12.35 -7.59 -16.25
CA THR A 98 -10.95 -7.27 -15.94
C THR A 98 -9.95 -8.09 -16.75
N PRO A 99 -10.10 -9.42 -16.94
CA PRO A 99 -9.19 -10.19 -17.78
C PRO A 99 -9.16 -9.71 -19.24
N GLN A 100 -10.32 -9.38 -19.83
CA GLN A 100 -10.41 -8.87 -21.20
C GLN A 100 -9.65 -7.55 -21.38
N LEU A 101 -9.83 -6.60 -20.44
CA LEU A 101 -9.12 -5.31 -20.48
C LEU A 101 -7.60 -5.45 -20.28
N LEU A 102 -7.15 -6.50 -19.58
CA LEU A 102 -5.71 -6.77 -19.40
C LEU A 102 -5.11 -7.45 -20.63
N GLU A 103 -5.89 -8.28 -21.32
CA GLU A 103 -5.52 -8.90 -22.60
C GLU A 103 -5.40 -7.84 -23.71
N GLU A 104 -6.37 -6.92 -23.81
CA GLU A 104 -6.33 -5.76 -24.73
C GLU A 104 -5.17 -4.79 -24.45
N ALA A 105 -4.64 -4.80 -23.22
CA ALA A 105 -3.48 -4.02 -22.83
C ALA A 105 -2.15 -4.73 -23.09
N GLU A 106 -2.15 -5.93 -23.67
CA GLU A 106 -0.97 -6.73 -24.02
C GLU A 106 -0.04 -7.05 -22.82
N ILE A 107 -0.56 -6.96 -21.59
CA ILE A 107 0.19 -7.22 -20.33
C ILE A 107 -0.08 -8.63 -19.78
N GLY A 108 -0.64 -9.52 -20.60
CA GLY A 108 -1.01 -10.88 -20.19
C GLY A 108 0.12 -11.68 -19.58
N ALA A 109 1.34 -11.56 -20.12
CA ALA A 109 2.53 -12.24 -19.59
C ALA A 109 2.90 -11.76 -18.17
N SER A 110 2.92 -10.44 -17.95
CA SER A 110 3.17 -9.85 -16.62
C SER A 110 2.07 -10.22 -15.61
N VAL A 111 0.82 -10.31 -16.06
CA VAL A 111 -0.32 -10.75 -15.23
C VAL A 111 -0.19 -12.22 -14.84
N ALA A 112 0.17 -13.09 -15.78
CA ALA A 112 0.38 -14.51 -15.51
C ALA A 112 1.53 -14.72 -14.51
N GLU A 113 2.63 -14.01 -14.69
CA GLU A 113 3.78 -14.10 -13.79
C GLU A 113 3.46 -13.56 -12.38
N TYR A 114 2.73 -12.45 -12.28
CA TYR A 114 2.20 -11.95 -11.01
C TYR A 114 1.33 -12.99 -10.31
N LEU A 115 0.37 -13.59 -11.02
CA LEU A 115 -0.52 -14.62 -10.44
C LEU A 115 0.26 -15.85 -9.97
N ARG A 116 1.25 -16.29 -10.74
CA ARG A 116 2.12 -17.42 -10.37
C ARG A 116 2.86 -17.14 -9.07
N ARG A 117 3.48 -15.95 -8.95
CA ARG A 117 4.22 -15.54 -7.75
C ARG A 117 3.31 -15.32 -6.55
N LEU A 118 2.16 -14.69 -6.77
CA LEU A 118 1.15 -14.54 -5.73
C LEU A 118 0.71 -15.92 -5.23
N GLY A 119 0.40 -16.85 -6.14
CA GLY A 119 0.09 -18.24 -5.78
C GLY A 119 1.18 -18.92 -4.93
N ASN A 120 2.46 -18.68 -5.24
CA ASN A 120 3.57 -19.19 -4.42
C ASN A 120 3.61 -18.56 -3.02
N LEU A 121 3.42 -17.25 -2.91
CA LEU A 121 3.33 -16.56 -1.61
C LEU A 121 2.14 -17.06 -0.79
N GLU A 122 1.00 -17.30 -1.46
CA GLU A 122 -0.21 -17.80 -0.83
C GLU A 122 -0.11 -19.26 -0.41
N GLY A 123 0.67 -20.07 -1.14
CA GLY A 123 1.02 -21.43 -0.72
C GLY A 123 1.86 -21.46 0.56
N GLY A 124 2.64 -20.40 0.82
CA GLY A 124 3.43 -20.21 2.05
C GLY A 124 2.75 -19.33 3.10
N ARG A 125 1.45 -19.07 2.97
CA ARG A 125 0.70 -18.15 3.83
C ARG A 125 0.84 -18.52 5.32
N PRO A 126 1.28 -17.59 6.18
CA PRO A 126 1.42 -17.84 7.61
C PRO A 126 0.04 -18.02 8.27
N GLN A 127 -0.03 -18.87 9.30
CA GLN A 127 -1.26 -19.05 10.08
C GLN A 127 -1.55 -17.85 10.99
N SER A 128 -2.83 -17.66 11.36
CA SER A 128 -3.23 -16.75 12.42
C SER A 128 -2.94 -17.34 13.80
N GLY A 129 -2.65 -16.47 14.78
CA GLY A 129 -2.35 -16.85 16.14
C GLY A 129 -0.90 -17.32 16.29
N GLY A 130 -0.28 -16.94 17.40
CA GLY A 130 1.12 -17.26 17.68
C GLY A 130 1.77 -16.24 18.59
N ASP A 131 3.08 -16.08 18.43
CA ASP A 131 3.94 -15.24 19.24
C ASP A 131 4.58 -14.11 18.40
N ARG A 132 5.71 -13.60 18.87
CA ARG A 132 6.48 -12.56 18.16
C ARG A 132 7.12 -13.08 16.88
N SER A 133 7.51 -14.35 16.81
CA SER A 133 8.06 -14.96 15.60
C SER A 133 6.99 -15.02 14.53
N GLN A 134 5.78 -15.46 14.89
CA GLN A 134 4.65 -15.50 13.98
C GLN A 134 4.27 -14.10 13.46
N PHE A 135 4.35 -13.09 14.32
CA PHE A 135 4.19 -11.70 13.89
C PHE A 135 5.19 -11.28 12.81
N GLN A 136 6.47 -11.68 12.92
CA GLN A 136 7.45 -11.39 11.87
C GLN A 136 7.14 -12.16 10.57
N ASN A 137 6.70 -13.41 10.66
CA ASN A 137 6.30 -14.19 9.49
C ASN A 137 5.13 -13.52 8.74
N VAL A 138 4.10 -13.10 9.47
CA VAL A 138 2.96 -12.35 8.89
C VAL A 138 3.44 -11.04 8.27
N ARG A 139 4.32 -10.31 8.95
CA ARG A 139 4.91 -9.08 8.43
C ARG A 139 5.66 -9.33 7.12
N PHE A 140 6.57 -10.30 7.06
CA PHE A 140 7.35 -10.60 5.87
C PHE A 140 6.46 -11.02 4.69
N TYR A 141 5.45 -11.86 4.96
CA TYR A 141 4.45 -12.23 3.97
C TYR A 141 3.71 -11.00 3.42
N ARG A 142 3.21 -10.11 4.30
CA ARG A 142 2.50 -8.89 3.88
C ARG A 142 3.42 -7.95 3.10
N GLU A 143 4.67 -7.78 3.53
CA GLU A 143 5.66 -7.00 2.78
C GLU A 143 5.92 -7.58 1.39
N ALA A 144 6.06 -8.90 1.26
CA ALA A 144 6.26 -9.57 -0.03
C ALA A 144 5.06 -9.38 -0.97
N VAL A 145 3.83 -9.52 -0.48
CA VAL A 145 2.60 -9.30 -1.27
C VAL A 145 2.50 -7.84 -1.75
N VAL A 146 2.80 -6.87 -0.88
CA VAL A 146 2.80 -5.44 -1.24
C VAL A 146 3.88 -5.13 -2.27
N ARG A 147 5.09 -5.66 -2.10
CA ARG A 147 6.20 -5.46 -3.06
C ARG A 147 5.89 -6.08 -4.42
N LEU A 148 5.33 -7.29 -4.45
CA LEU A 148 4.89 -7.93 -5.68
C LEU A 148 3.82 -7.09 -6.40
N SER A 149 2.85 -6.57 -5.65
CA SER A 149 1.78 -5.73 -6.21
C SER A 149 2.30 -4.38 -6.72
N LEU A 150 3.20 -3.72 -5.98
CA LEU A 150 3.84 -2.49 -6.43
C LEU A 150 4.75 -2.71 -7.63
N GLY A 151 5.51 -3.80 -7.65
CA GLY A 151 6.36 -4.17 -8.78
C GLY A 151 5.54 -4.35 -10.06
N MET A 152 4.40 -5.04 -9.97
CA MET A 152 3.49 -5.19 -11.12
C MET A 152 2.99 -3.84 -11.66
N VAL A 153 2.57 -2.94 -10.76
CA VAL A 153 2.09 -1.60 -11.15
C VAL A 153 3.24 -0.76 -11.72
N ALA A 154 4.45 -0.86 -11.16
CA ALA A 154 5.64 -0.17 -11.64
C ALA A 154 6.07 -0.65 -13.03
N THR A 155 6.08 -1.97 -13.27
CA THR A 155 6.29 -2.56 -14.59
C THR A 155 5.29 -2.00 -15.61
N ALA A 156 4.00 -1.99 -15.26
CA ALA A 156 2.96 -1.49 -16.14
C ALA A 156 3.07 0.02 -16.40
N ALA A 157 3.42 0.81 -15.39
CA ALA A 157 3.61 2.25 -15.53
C ALA A 157 4.86 2.62 -16.34
N SER A 158 5.90 1.80 -16.30
CA SER A 158 7.22 2.10 -16.89
C SER A 158 7.45 1.45 -18.25
N GLY A 159 6.63 0.47 -18.65
CA GLY A 159 6.61 -0.18 -19.97
C GLY A 159 7.83 -1.05 -20.33
N ASN A 160 8.99 -0.85 -19.69
CA ASN A 160 10.27 -1.44 -20.10
C ASN A 160 10.94 -2.32 -19.03
N GLN A 161 10.38 -2.40 -17.81
CA GLN A 161 10.99 -3.14 -16.69
C GLN A 161 10.37 -4.53 -16.55
N CYS A 162 11.20 -5.56 -16.33
CA CYS A 162 10.68 -6.85 -15.93
C CYS A 162 10.17 -6.81 -14.47
N LEU A 163 9.34 -7.79 -14.07
CA LEU A 163 8.75 -7.81 -12.74
C LEU A 163 9.80 -7.96 -11.63
N ASP A 164 10.89 -8.70 -11.88
CA ASP A 164 11.98 -8.87 -10.92
C ASP A 164 12.68 -7.55 -10.61
N GLU A 165 13.12 -6.84 -11.64
CA GLU A 165 13.72 -5.51 -11.52
C GLU A 165 12.78 -4.53 -10.80
N ALA A 166 11.48 -4.56 -11.13
CA ALA A 166 10.50 -3.69 -10.49
C ALA A 166 10.31 -4.02 -9.00
N ILE A 167 10.33 -5.29 -8.61
CA ILE A 167 10.30 -5.72 -7.20
C ILE A 167 11.58 -5.30 -6.50
N GLU A 168 12.75 -5.54 -7.07
CA GLU A 168 14.04 -5.14 -6.52
C GLU A 168 14.12 -3.61 -6.32
N ALA A 169 13.58 -2.85 -7.27
CA ALA A 169 13.49 -1.40 -7.18
C ALA A 169 12.68 -0.97 -5.94
N THR A 170 11.67 -1.72 -5.48
CA THR A 170 10.97 -1.37 -4.24
C THR A 170 11.87 -1.36 -2.99
N PHE A 171 13.05 -1.98 -3.04
CA PHE A 171 14.05 -1.96 -1.97
C PHE A 171 15.08 -0.84 -2.15
N GLY A 172 15.61 -0.67 -3.36
CA GLY A 172 16.74 0.22 -3.64
C GLY A 172 16.35 1.62 -4.11
N ASP A 173 15.20 1.77 -4.75
CA ASP A 173 14.71 3.04 -5.27
C ASP A 173 14.00 3.82 -4.15
N GLY A 174 14.46 5.05 -3.88
CA GLY A 174 13.98 5.87 -2.79
C GLY A 174 12.48 6.18 -2.85
N ASP A 175 11.92 6.35 -4.05
CA ASP A 175 10.51 6.74 -4.21
C ASP A 175 9.60 5.53 -4.17
N LEU A 176 9.98 4.42 -4.81
CA LEU A 176 9.22 3.18 -4.72
C LEU A 176 9.27 2.62 -3.30
N ASN A 177 10.38 2.78 -2.58
CA ASN A 177 10.45 2.44 -1.17
C ASN A 177 9.52 3.35 -0.32
N LEU A 178 9.39 4.65 -0.65
CA LEU A 178 8.40 5.52 -0.02
C LEU A 178 6.96 5.03 -0.27
N LEU A 179 6.63 4.65 -1.50
CA LEU A 179 5.32 4.09 -1.82
C LEU A 179 5.05 2.77 -1.09
N PHE A 180 6.05 1.88 -1.04
CA PHE A 180 5.99 0.66 -0.24
C PHE A 180 5.65 0.95 1.21
N ARG A 181 6.33 1.93 1.83
CA ARG A 181 6.08 2.30 3.22
C ARG A 181 4.70 2.90 3.43
N ILE A 182 4.22 3.74 2.52
CA ILE A 182 2.85 4.25 2.55
C ILE A 182 1.85 3.10 2.46
N ALA A 183 2.04 2.18 1.51
CA ALA A 183 1.18 1.02 1.33
C ALA A 183 1.15 0.11 2.57
N MET A 184 2.29 -0.12 3.23
CA MET A 184 2.35 -0.88 4.48
C MET A 184 1.59 -0.20 5.62
N GLN A 185 1.63 1.13 5.73
CA GLN A 185 0.83 1.86 6.73
C GLN A 185 -0.67 1.72 6.45
N CYS A 186 -1.08 1.82 5.17
CA CYS A 186 -2.47 1.58 4.78
C CYS A 186 -2.91 0.16 5.09
N GLN A 187 -2.06 -0.85 4.85
CA GLN A 187 -2.34 -2.24 5.22
C GLN A 187 -2.53 -2.39 6.73
N ILE A 188 -1.74 -1.71 7.56
CA ILE A 188 -1.93 -1.72 9.02
C ILE A 188 -3.27 -1.10 9.40
N ILE A 189 -3.67 0.01 8.76
CA ILE A 189 -4.98 0.63 9.00
C ILE A 189 -6.10 -0.37 8.66
N ASP A 190 -6.05 -0.97 7.47
CA ASP A 190 -7.03 -1.95 7.01
C ASP A 190 -7.11 -3.15 7.97
N ASP A 191 -5.97 -3.74 8.35
CA ASP A 191 -5.91 -4.86 9.31
C ASP A 191 -6.52 -4.50 10.69
N VAL A 192 -6.40 -3.23 11.12
CA VAL A 192 -7.01 -2.77 12.38
C VAL A 192 -8.52 -2.62 12.26
N LEU A 193 -8.99 -2.10 11.12
CA LEU A 193 -10.42 -1.91 10.85
C LEU A 193 -11.12 -3.26 10.61
N ASP A 194 -10.48 -4.16 9.88
CA ASP A 194 -11.02 -5.46 9.45
C ASP A 194 -10.83 -6.58 10.49
N TYR A 195 -10.16 -6.32 11.60
CA TYR A 195 -9.83 -7.32 12.62
C TYR A 195 -11.02 -8.20 13.07
N SER A 196 -12.22 -7.60 13.21
CA SER A 196 -13.42 -8.35 13.62
C SER A 196 -13.87 -9.38 12.59
N HIS A 197 -13.55 -9.17 11.31
CA HIS A 197 -13.84 -10.10 10.23
C HIS A 197 -12.68 -11.07 9.99
N ASP A 198 -11.44 -10.59 10.04
CA ASP A 198 -10.26 -11.40 9.76
C ASP A 198 -10.01 -12.46 10.84
N ARG A 199 -10.26 -12.14 12.12
CA ARG A 199 -10.05 -13.08 13.24
C ARG A 199 -10.88 -14.37 13.11
N PRO A 200 -12.22 -14.34 12.98
CA PRO A 200 -13.01 -15.58 12.85
C PRO A 200 -12.74 -16.30 11.52
N ALA A 201 -12.30 -15.59 10.49
CA ALA A 201 -11.92 -16.18 9.20
C ALA A 201 -10.51 -16.80 9.21
N GLY A 202 -9.75 -16.68 10.30
CA GLY A 202 -8.38 -17.20 10.40
C GLY A 202 -7.39 -16.51 9.45
N LEU A 203 -7.71 -15.30 8.98
CA LEU A 203 -6.88 -14.59 8.00
C LEU A 203 -5.66 -13.97 8.69
N PRO A 204 -4.45 -14.13 8.14
CA PRO A 204 -3.23 -13.59 8.75
C PRO A 204 -3.15 -12.08 8.56
N SER A 205 -3.14 -11.33 9.65
CA SER A 205 -3.06 -9.88 9.67
C SER A 205 -2.16 -9.44 10.84
N PHE A 206 -1.72 -8.19 10.83
CA PHE A 206 -0.92 -7.63 11.92
C PHE A 206 -1.58 -7.83 13.30
N LEU A 207 -2.92 -7.82 13.37
CA LEU A 207 -3.67 -8.02 14.61
C LEU A 207 -4.05 -9.46 14.91
N THR A 208 -4.06 -10.36 13.92
CA THR A 208 -4.33 -11.79 14.14
C THR A 208 -3.05 -12.62 14.28
N ALA A 209 -1.86 -12.05 14.03
CA ALA A 209 -0.60 -12.78 14.07
C ALA A 209 -0.20 -13.28 15.48
N CYS A 210 -0.71 -12.65 16.54
CA CYS A 210 -0.47 -13.08 17.92
C CYS A 210 -1.76 -13.60 18.57
N GLN A 211 -1.62 -14.50 19.55
CA GLN A 211 -2.77 -14.96 20.35
C GLN A 211 -3.37 -13.83 21.20
N SER A 212 -2.50 -12.95 21.72
CA SER A 212 -2.89 -11.82 22.55
C SER A 212 -3.05 -10.55 21.71
N LEU A 213 -4.26 -9.98 21.68
CA LEU A 213 -4.53 -8.71 21.00
C LEU A 213 -3.68 -7.54 21.55
N PRO A 214 -3.50 -7.38 22.88
CA PRO A 214 -2.56 -6.38 23.41
C PRO A 214 -1.13 -6.52 22.87
N GLN A 215 -0.63 -7.75 22.76
CA GLN A 215 0.70 -8.02 22.19
C GLN A 215 0.74 -7.67 20.70
N ALA A 216 -0.26 -8.09 19.93
CA ALA A 216 -0.37 -7.79 18.50
C ALA A 216 -0.40 -6.28 18.25
N LEU A 217 -1.16 -5.53 19.04
CA LEU A 217 -1.24 -4.07 18.95
C LEU A 217 0.10 -3.39 19.23
N GLU A 218 0.85 -3.87 20.22
CA GLU A 218 2.16 -3.32 20.56
C GLU A 218 3.19 -3.59 19.45
N LEU A 219 3.21 -4.81 18.91
CA LEU A 219 4.06 -5.16 17.78
C LEU A 219 3.68 -4.40 16.50
N THR A 220 2.37 -4.25 16.24
CA THR A 220 1.83 -3.46 15.11
C THR A 220 2.23 -2.00 15.21
N ARG A 221 2.16 -1.41 16.42
CA ARG A 221 2.63 -0.06 16.69
C ARG A 221 4.13 0.10 16.40
N CYS A 222 4.93 -0.88 16.78
CA CYS A 222 6.37 -0.91 16.47
C CYS A 222 6.64 -1.03 14.97
N ALA A 223 5.91 -1.89 14.25
CA ALA A 223 6.01 -2.01 12.80
C ALA A 223 5.62 -0.71 12.09
N ALA A 224 4.49 -0.10 12.46
CA ALA A 224 4.04 1.20 11.95
C ALA A 224 5.10 2.30 12.18
N ARG A 225 5.79 2.30 13.32
CA ARG A 225 6.90 3.23 13.55
C ARG A 225 8.08 2.97 12.61
N GLY A 226 8.43 1.71 12.38
CA GLY A 226 9.45 1.32 11.40
C GLY A 226 9.13 1.85 10.00
N TYR A 227 7.90 1.68 9.53
CA TYR A 227 7.48 2.20 8.22
C TYR A 227 7.36 3.73 8.19
N ALA A 228 7.32 4.42 9.33
CA ALA A 228 7.29 5.89 9.42
C ALA A 228 8.69 6.53 9.57
N ASP A 229 9.74 5.74 9.82
CA ASP A 229 11.10 6.21 10.10
C ASP A 229 11.77 6.95 8.92
N ASP A 230 11.96 8.25 9.02
CA ASP A 230 12.46 9.08 7.92
C ASP A 230 14.00 9.14 7.81
N ARG A 231 14.73 8.49 8.74
CA ARG A 231 16.20 8.60 8.84
C ARG A 231 16.97 8.21 7.58
N HIS A 232 16.37 7.39 6.71
CA HIS A 232 16.97 6.90 5.46
C HIS A 232 16.28 7.43 4.20
N LEU A 233 15.37 8.40 4.32
CA LEU A 233 14.66 8.93 3.17
C LEU A 233 15.52 9.94 2.41
N ALA A 234 15.49 9.84 1.07
CA ALA A 234 16.05 10.85 0.19
C ALA A 234 15.47 12.23 0.54
N ARG A 235 16.35 13.21 0.77
CA ARG A 235 15.95 14.59 1.11
C ARG A 235 15.70 15.46 -0.12
N ALA A 236 15.67 14.86 -1.30
CA ALA A 236 15.45 15.56 -2.55
C ALA A 236 14.08 16.29 -2.54
N ALA A 237 14.02 17.44 -3.22
CA ALA A 237 12.86 18.33 -3.17
C ALA A 237 11.68 17.81 -4.00
N ASP A 238 11.97 17.04 -5.04
CA ASP A 238 11.03 16.35 -5.91
C ASP A 238 10.20 15.29 -5.17
N VAL A 239 10.75 14.62 -4.16
CA VAL A 239 10.03 13.61 -3.35
C VAL A 239 9.22 14.19 -2.20
N PHE A 240 9.13 15.52 -2.09
CA PHE A 240 8.39 16.20 -1.02
C PHE A 240 6.93 15.73 -0.89
N PRO A 241 6.13 15.58 -1.96
CA PRO A 241 4.74 15.15 -1.84
C PRO A 241 4.59 13.76 -1.22
N LEU A 242 5.49 12.83 -1.56
CA LEU A 242 5.49 11.48 -1.01
C LEU A 242 5.86 11.47 0.48
N ARG A 243 6.80 12.33 0.90
CA ARG A 243 7.13 12.50 2.32
C ARG A 243 5.95 13.07 3.12
N VAL A 244 5.25 14.06 2.56
CA VAL A 244 4.03 14.62 3.16
C VAL A 244 2.94 13.54 3.26
N ALA A 245 2.74 12.75 2.20
CA ALA A 245 1.79 11.64 2.23
C ALA A 245 2.14 10.60 3.31
N LEU A 246 3.41 10.18 3.38
CA LEU A 246 3.88 9.25 4.42
C LEU A 246 3.65 9.81 5.83
N PHE A 247 3.91 11.10 6.06
CA PHE A 247 3.65 11.75 7.33
C PHE A 247 2.17 11.66 7.73
N HIS A 248 1.26 12.02 6.82
CA HIS A 248 -0.18 11.99 7.07
C HIS A 248 -0.70 10.56 7.32
N VAL A 249 -0.30 9.59 6.49
CA VAL A 249 -0.72 8.20 6.65
C VAL A 249 -0.14 7.61 7.94
N SER A 250 1.08 7.98 8.32
CA SER A 250 1.68 7.58 9.60
C SER A 250 0.91 8.17 10.79
N LEU A 251 0.43 9.41 10.71
CA LEU A 251 -0.42 10.02 11.73
C LEU A 251 -1.75 9.27 11.85
N CYS A 252 -2.42 8.99 10.73
CA CYS A 252 -3.65 8.22 10.70
C CYS A 252 -3.46 6.82 11.30
N THR A 253 -2.37 6.13 10.94
CA THR A 253 -2.07 4.78 11.46
C THR A 253 -1.88 4.80 12.98
N ARG A 254 -1.13 5.78 13.51
CA ARG A 254 -0.96 5.94 14.96
C ARG A 254 -2.29 6.17 15.66
N LEU A 255 -3.16 7.01 15.10
CA LEU A 255 -4.48 7.29 15.67
C LEU A 255 -5.35 6.01 15.69
N VAL A 256 -5.45 5.31 14.57
CA VAL A 256 -6.26 4.08 14.44
C VAL A 256 -5.79 2.99 15.40
N VAL A 257 -4.47 2.74 15.49
CA VAL A 257 -3.90 1.76 16.43
C VAL A 257 -4.15 2.18 17.88
N SER A 258 -4.02 3.47 18.20
CA SER A 258 -4.26 3.99 19.56
C SER A 258 -5.73 3.88 19.98
N LEU A 259 -6.65 4.24 19.08
CA LEU A 259 -8.10 4.08 19.31
C LEU A 259 -8.47 2.62 19.53
N ARG A 260 -7.90 1.70 18.74
CA ARG A 260 -8.12 0.25 18.91
C ARG A 260 -7.61 -0.24 20.27
N ARG A 261 -6.41 0.20 20.68
CA ARG A 261 -5.84 -0.12 21.99
C ARG A 261 -6.71 0.38 23.14
N TRP A 262 -7.20 1.62 23.04
CA TRP A 262 -8.11 2.19 24.04
C TRP A 262 -9.40 1.38 24.17
N ARG A 263 -10.03 1.01 23.04
CA ARG A 263 -11.23 0.16 23.04
C ARG A 263 -10.98 -1.22 23.65
N ALA A 264 -9.83 -1.85 23.33
CA ALA A 264 -9.46 -3.14 23.91
C ALA A 264 -9.27 -3.06 25.43
N GLY A 265 -8.67 -1.98 25.94
CA GLY A 265 -8.52 -1.74 27.37
C GLY A 265 -9.84 -1.49 28.10
N ALA A 266 -10.76 -0.74 27.49
CA ALA A 266 -12.08 -0.47 28.07
C ALA A 266 -12.94 -1.75 28.23
N CYS A 267 -12.82 -2.72 27.31
CA CYS A 267 -13.53 -3.99 27.41
C CYS A 267 -12.99 -4.92 28.51
N LEU A 268 -11.71 -4.80 28.88
CA LEU A 268 -11.11 -5.59 29.97
C LEU A 268 -11.48 -5.07 31.37
N GLY A 269 -11.93 -3.82 31.46
CA GLY A 269 -12.36 -3.18 32.72
C GLY A 269 -13.83 -3.38 33.08
N ARG A 270 -14.64 -4.06 32.25
CA ARG A 270 -16.02 -4.40 32.59
C ARG A 270 -16.05 -5.71 33.38
N PRO A 271 -16.48 -5.72 34.66
CA PRO A 271 -16.71 -6.96 35.37
C PRO A 271 -17.76 -7.78 34.61
N PRO A 272 -17.67 -9.14 34.61
CA PRO A 272 -18.69 -9.97 34.00
C PRO A 272 -20.03 -9.62 34.63
N ALA A 273 -21.03 -9.34 33.79
CA ALA A 273 -22.41 -9.20 34.25
C ALA A 273 -22.72 -10.46 35.07
N LYS A 274 -23.06 -10.28 36.35
CA LYS A 274 -23.59 -11.38 37.16
C LYS A 274 -24.74 -11.98 36.36
N ARG A 275 -24.62 -13.26 36.03
CA ARG A 275 -25.79 -14.04 35.65
C ARG A 275 -26.59 -14.16 36.93
N ASP A 276 -27.73 -13.50 36.96
CA ASP A 276 -28.78 -13.83 37.90
C ASP A 276 -29.35 -15.17 37.42
N ASP A 277 -28.82 -16.25 37.99
CA ASP A 277 -29.46 -17.57 38.02
C ASP A 277 -30.24 -17.69 39.34
#